data_AF-R7MAJ9-F1
#
_entry.id   AF-R7MAJ9-F1
#
_cell.length_a   1.000
_cell.length_b   1.000
_cell.length_c   1.000
_cell.angle_alpha   90.00
_cell.angle_beta   90.00
_cell.angle_gamma   90.00
#
_symmetry.space_group_name_H-M   'P 1'
#
loop_
_entity.id
_entity.type
_entity.pdbx_description
1 polymer ?
#
loop_
_entity_poly.entity_id
_entity_poly.type
_entity_poly.pdbx_seq_one_letter_code
_entity_poly.pdbx_strand_id
1 'polypeptide(L)'
;MGMAASQARLLSITARMSNNEFEQQSVAYSKQRLSENSGRINDAYLEALNKTKYQVLTGYNGTDACYADITYNQLTGCNTVASGKQYLVKDNSGKVLVSSAIANAFKAGNGDLNIFLKQLGYTQADIDTTKSATAEEAIHEAWDKYLNSVGKSIYDANGNTSDSADYQGEHILGFDYRSFGAGQLNGIPTYSRAYIVSQEGKSSFYAYKDDEGYYVNRSAVVARNYVDKNNETKTGVFYQTEDQLGSSNYTQLLDVTYDATTKMFTYLNDKNERVQSSTLYATQRKDGSADLSKTQKDRFSYNSKTGLYTSDSGYTYSITKEDIPLNYDGTTQTQRDLYDYATAITEAFYNKSNKSKDDTDLTYDAQQISYYKNIFYQMQSCGFTTLEEKYGYDEKKAKKTLNYDSTWMINQLKSGNLVLSYYSTAEKGFIGTTLDDDESITEKEDKSAIAKAEQEYTTAMDKIESQDKQFDMQLNKLESEHTAMQTEYDQLAKVISKNVEKSFNIFNA
;
A
#
# COMPACT_ATOMS: atom_id res chain seq x y z
N MET A 1 -39.13 -97.96 -20.96
CA MET A 1 -38.05 -96.96 -21.19
C MET A 1 -38.42 -95.51 -20.83
N GLY A 2 -39.68 -95.18 -20.47
CA GLY A 2 -40.10 -93.78 -20.25
C GLY A 2 -39.70 -93.12 -18.90
N MET A 3 -39.56 -93.89 -17.80
CA MET A 3 -39.37 -93.29 -16.46
C MET A 3 -38.01 -92.62 -16.24
N ALA A 4 -36.91 -93.24 -16.67
CA ALA A 4 -35.56 -92.67 -16.50
C ALA A 4 -35.38 -91.36 -17.27
N ALA A 5 -35.93 -91.27 -18.49
CA ALA A 5 -35.90 -90.06 -19.30
C ALA A 5 -36.76 -88.92 -18.69
N SER A 6 -37.93 -89.24 -18.13
CA SER A 6 -38.77 -88.24 -17.44
C SER A 6 -38.15 -87.75 -16.14
N GLN A 7 -37.48 -88.62 -15.38
CA GLN A 7 -36.76 -88.24 -14.15
C GLN A 7 -35.52 -87.38 -14.45
N ALA A 8 -34.76 -87.72 -15.50
CA ALA A 8 -33.63 -86.91 -15.95
C ALA A 8 -34.07 -85.51 -16.41
N ARG A 9 -35.20 -85.42 -17.12
CA ARG A 9 -35.77 -84.13 -17.54
C ARG A 9 -36.29 -83.31 -16.36
N LEU A 10 -36.97 -83.96 -15.39
CA LEU A 10 -37.41 -83.30 -14.15
C LEU A 10 -36.21 -82.70 -13.41
N LEU A 11 -35.13 -83.47 -13.23
CA LEU A 11 -33.91 -83.02 -12.57
C LEU A 11 -33.27 -81.83 -13.32
N SER A 12 -33.28 -81.85 -14.65
CA SER A 12 -32.74 -80.76 -15.48
C SER A 12 -33.55 -79.46 -15.35
N ILE A 13 -34.89 -79.56 -15.21
CA ILE A 13 -35.75 -78.39 -15.01
C ILE A 13 -35.59 -77.84 -13.60
N THR A 14 -35.47 -78.71 -12.58
CA THR A 14 -35.17 -78.30 -11.21
C THR A 14 -33.84 -77.54 -11.13
N ALA A 15 -32.79 -78.02 -11.81
CA ALA A 15 -31.50 -77.32 -11.86
C ALA A 15 -31.61 -75.94 -12.54
N ARG A 16 -32.38 -75.84 -13.64
CA ARG A 16 -32.61 -74.56 -14.32
C ARG A 16 -33.46 -73.59 -13.49
N MET A 17 -34.46 -74.08 -12.78
CA MET A 17 -35.30 -73.30 -11.87
C MET A 17 -34.47 -72.74 -10.71
N SER A 18 -33.62 -73.57 -10.10
CA SER A 18 -32.69 -73.12 -9.06
C SER A 18 -31.69 -72.08 -9.59
N ASN A 19 -31.18 -72.22 -10.81
CA ASN A 19 -30.33 -71.21 -11.43
C ASN A 19 -31.09 -69.90 -11.68
N ASN A 20 -32.34 -69.97 -12.14
CA ASN A 20 -33.17 -68.79 -12.36
C ASN A 20 -33.50 -68.07 -11.04
N GLU A 21 -33.84 -68.80 -9.98
CA GLU A 21 -34.03 -68.23 -8.63
C GLU A 21 -32.76 -67.57 -8.10
N PHE A 22 -31.59 -68.18 -8.34
CA PHE A 22 -30.30 -67.59 -8.00
C PHE A 22 -30.05 -66.27 -8.77
N GLU A 23 -30.35 -66.24 -10.07
CA GLU A 23 -30.26 -65.03 -10.89
C GLU A 23 -31.25 -63.95 -10.42
N GLN A 24 -32.49 -64.31 -10.08
CA GLN A 24 -33.48 -63.37 -9.53
C GLN A 24 -32.98 -62.75 -8.21
N GLN A 25 -32.43 -63.56 -7.31
CA GLN A 25 -31.84 -63.07 -6.06
C GLN A 25 -30.66 -62.13 -6.33
N SER A 26 -29.77 -62.48 -7.27
CA SER A 26 -28.62 -61.65 -7.66
C SER A 26 -29.04 -60.28 -8.21
N VAL A 27 -30.09 -60.24 -9.04
CA VAL A 27 -30.66 -58.99 -9.57
C VAL A 27 -31.32 -58.19 -8.45
N ALA A 28 -32.07 -58.84 -7.55
CA ALA A 28 -32.68 -58.17 -6.38
C ALA A 28 -31.62 -57.52 -5.47
N TYR A 29 -30.51 -58.20 -5.19
CA TYR A 29 -29.39 -57.61 -4.44
C TYR A 29 -28.77 -56.42 -5.18
N SER A 30 -28.67 -56.48 -6.51
CA SER A 30 -28.18 -55.37 -7.33
C SER A 30 -29.10 -54.16 -7.26
N LYS A 31 -30.42 -54.37 -7.20
CA LYS A 31 -31.43 -53.33 -6.99
C LYS A 31 -31.32 -52.70 -5.59
N GLN A 32 -31.11 -53.51 -4.56
CA GLN A 32 -30.86 -53.00 -3.20
C GLN A 32 -29.62 -52.08 -3.16
N ARG A 33 -28.51 -52.48 -3.80
CA ARG A 33 -27.31 -51.62 -3.90
C ARG A 33 -27.56 -50.32 -4.68
N LEU A 34 -28.40 -50.35 -5.72
CA LEU A 34 -28.81 -49.13 -6.44
C LEU A 34 -29.58 -48.18 -5.52
N SER A 35 -30.48 -48.70 -4.69
CA SER A 35 -31.22 -47.92 -3.70
C SER A 35 -30.29 -47.29 -2.65
N GLU A 36 -29.32 -48.04 -2.13
CA GLU A 36 -28.28 -47.51 -1.23
C GLU A 36 -27.45 -46.41 -1.90
N ASN A 37 -27.08 -46.59 -3.18
CA ASN A 37 -26.36 -45.58 -3.95
C ASN A 37 -27.20 -44.32 -4.17
N SER A 38 -28.49 -44.47 -4.45
CA SER A 38 -29.45 -43.36 -4.58
C SER A 38 -29.54 -42.55 -3.28
N GLY A 39 -29.60 -43.22 -2.12
CA GLY A 39 -29.57 -42.56 -0.81
C GLY A 39 -28.30 -41.72 -0.61
N ARG A 40 -27.13 -42.29 -0.91
CA ARG A 40 -25.84 -41.56 -0.79
C ARG A 40 -25.74 -40.34 -1.71
N ILE A 41 -26.27 -40.43 -2.92
CA ILE A 41 -26.27 -39.31 -3.88
C ILE A 41 -27.20 -38.19 -3.38
N ASN A 42 -28.35 -38.54 -2.81
CA ASN A 42 -29.26 -37.58 -2.20
C ASN A 42 -28.61 -36.89 -0.99
N ASP A 43 -27.95 -37.63 -0.11
CA ASP A 43 -27.24 -37.06 1.05
C ASP A 43 -26.15 -36.07 0.61
N ALA A 44 -25.37 -36.42 -0.42
CA ALA A 44 -24.34 -35.53 -0.98
C ALA A 44 -24.93 -34.25 -1.59
N TYR A 45 -26.10 -34.35 -2.23
CA TYR A 45 -26.83 -33.19 -2.76
C TYR A 45 -27.36 -32.29 -1.63
N LEU A 46 -27.92 -32.87 -0.57
CA LEU A 46 -28.37 -32.13 0.62
C LEU A 46 -27.20 -31.44 1.35
N GLU A 47 -26.04 -32.08 1.41
CA GLU A 47 -24.82 -31.46 1.97
C GLU A 47 -24.37 -30.27 1.11
N ALA A 48 -24.41 -30.40 -0.22
CA ALA A 48 -24.06 -29.31 -1.12
C ALA A 48 -25.05 -28.13 -1.05
N LEU A 49 -26.35 -28.40 -0.82
CA LEU A 49 -27.37 -27.38 -0.59
C LEU A 49 -27.10 -26.54 0.67
N ASN A 50 -26.56 -27.17 1.71
CA ASN A 50 -26.21 -26.48 2.96
C ASN A 50 -24.84 -25.79 2.90
N LYS A 51 -24.11 -25.89 1.78
CA LYS A 51 -22.77 -25.35 1.67
C LYS A 51 -22.82 -23.84 1.49
N THR A 52 -22.28 -23.14 2.48
CA THR A 52 -22.10 -21.69 2.46
C THR A 52 -20.68 -21.32 2.05
N LYS A 53 -20.52 -20.09 1.54
CA LYS A 53 -19.23 -19.45 1.29
C LYS A 53 -19.24 -18.01 1.76
N TYR A 54 -18.07 -17.52 2.17
CA TYR A 54 -17.89 -16.13 2.54
C TYR A 54 -17.51 -15.30 1.31
N GLN A 55 -18.15 -14.15 1.18
CA GLN A 55 -17.90 -13.18 0.14
C GLN A 55 -17.67 -11.80 0.74
N VAL A 56 -16.76 -11.03 0.14
CA VAL A 56 -16.47 -9.65 0.54
C VAL A 56 -17.10 -8.67 -0.45
N LEU A 57 -17.59 -7.54 0.05
CA LEU A 57 -18.07 -6.42 -0.75
C LEU A 57 -16.90 -5.79 -1.52
N THR A 58 -17.01 -5.74 -2.85
CA THR A 58 -15.97 -5.21 -3.74
C THR A 58 -16.34 -3.90 -4.42
N GLY A 59 -17.55 -3.40 -4.21
CA GLY A 59 -18.04 -2.13 -4.75
C GLY A 59 -19.53 -2.16 -5.04
N TYR A 60 -19.97 -1.21 -5.86
CA TYR A 60 -21.35 -1.09 -6.31
C TYR A 60 -21.40 -0.92 -7.83
N ASN A 61 -22.31 -1.60 -8.50
CA ASN A 61 -22.66 -1.37 -9.89
C ASN A 61 -23.99 -0.61 -9.94
N GLY A 62 -23.92 0.73 -9.96
CA GLY A 62 -25.08 1.58 -9.72
C GLY A 62 -25.53 1.48 -8.26
N THR A 63 -26.75 0.98 -8.03
CA THR A 63 -27.31 0.77 -6.68
C THR A 63 -27.00 -0.63 -6.14
N ASP A 64 -26.55 -1.56 -6.98
CA ASP A 64 -26.39 -2.97 -6.62
C ASP A 64 -25.00 -3.26 -6.05
N ALA A 65 -24.96 -3.79 -4.83
CA ALA A 65 -23.71 -4.21 -4.18
C ALA A 65 -23.08 -5.41 -4.91
N CYS A 66 -21.80 -5.29 -5.25
CA CYS A 66 -21.00 -6.34 -5.89
C CYS A 66 -20.19 -7.11 -4.85
N TYR A 67 -20.23 -8.43 -4.91
CA TYR A 67 -19.53 -9.32 -3.99
C TYR A 67 -18.59 -10.27 -4.75
N ALA A 68 -17.45 -10.58 -4.15
CA ALA A 68 -16.53 -11.58 -4.66
C ALA A 68 -16.13 -12.57 -3.57
N ASP A 69 -15.80 -13.79 -3.98
CA ASP A 69 -15.33 -14.83 -3.08
C ASP A 69 -14.02 -14.38 -2.40
N ILE A 70 -13.90 -14.64 -1.10
CA ILE A 70 -12.73 -14.19 -0.32
C ILE A 70 -11.50 -14.99 -0.75
N THR A 71 -10.61 -14.36 -1.51
CA THR A 71 -9.22 -14.79 -1.71
C THR A 71 -8.28 -13.78 -1.03
N TYR A 72 -7.01 -14.12 -0.83
CA TYR A 72 -6.06 -13.17 -0.24
C TYR A 72 -6.00 -11.88 -1.06
N ASN A 73 -5.80 -11.98 -2.39
CA ASN A 73 -5.75 -10.79 -3.25
C ASN A 73 -7.07 -10.03 -3.28
N GLN A 74 -8.20 -10.74 -3.21
CA GLN A 74 -9.50 -10.08 -3.19
C GLN A 74 -9.75 -9.36 -1.87
N LEU A 75 -9.24 -9.87 -0.75
CA LEU A 75 -9.42 -9.28 0.57
C LEU A 75 -8.43 -8.13 0.81
N THR A 76 -7.14 -8.40 0.62
CA THR A 76 -6.07 -7.47 0.95
C THR A 76 -5.67 -6.56 -0.22
N GLY A 77 -6.05 -6.86 -1.47
CA GLY A 77 -5.65 -6.08 -2.63
C GLY A 77 -6.34 -4.72 -2.71
N CYS A 78 -5.84 -3.83 -3.56
CA CYS A 78 -6.39 -2.47 -3.65
C CYS A 78 -7.87 -2.41 -4.11
N ASN A 79 -8.40 -3.47 -4.71
CA ASN A 79 -9.79 -3.50 -5.17
C ASN A 79 -10.83 -3.45 -4.03
N THR A 80 -10.49 -3.86 -2.80
CA THR A 80 -11.37 -3.65 -1.63
C THR A 80 -11.30 -2.25 -1.05
N VAL A 81 -10.25 -1.49 -1.36
CA VAL A 81 -10.18 -0.07 -1.03
C VAL A 81 -11.28 0.71 -1.77
N ALA A 82 -11.65 0.26 -2.98
CA ALA A 82 -12.76 0.82 -3.74
C ALA A 82 -14.13 0.64 -3.06
N SER A 83 -14.27 -0.31 -2.13
CA SER A 83 -15.46 -0.49 -1.29
C SER A 83 -15.31 0.12 0.13
N GLY A 84 -14.23 0.86 0.39
CA GLY A 84 -14.06 1.69 1.58
C GLY A 84 -13.25 1.09 2.73
N LYS A 85 -12.75 -0.15 2.60
CA LYS A 85 -11.92 -0.80 3.64
C LYS A 85 -10.65 -1.42 3.06
N GLN A 86 -9.50 -1.07 3.63
CA GLN A 86 -8.23 -1.78 3.38
C GLN A 86 -8.07 -2.90 4.40
N TYR A 87 -8.04 -4.15 3.96
CA TYR A 87 -7.76 -5.28 4.84
C TYR A 87 -6.28 -5.67 4.85
N LEU A 88 -5.87 -6.25 5.97
CA LEU A 88 -4.55 -6.81 6.20
C LEU A 88 -4.68 -8.11 6.96
N VAL A 89 -3.88 -9.09 6.56
CA VAL A 89 -3.89 -10.42 7.16
C VAL A 89 -2.55 -10.63 7.85
N LYS A 90 -2.59 -11.07 9.10
CA LYS A 90 -1.40 -11.40 9.89
C LYS A 90 -1.35 -12.90 10.15
N ASP A 91 -0.16 -13.46 10.23
CA ASP A 91 0.02 -14.82 10.71
C ASP A 91 -0.11 -14.92 12.24
N ASN A 92 -0.11 -16.14 12.75
CA ASN A 92 -0.14 -16.43 14.19
C ASN A 92 1.06 -15.86 14.98
N SER A 93 2.12 -15.42 14.29
CA SER A 93 3.30 -14.79 14.89
C SER A 93 3.19 -13.26 14.87
N GLY A 94 2.10 -12.71 14.33
CA GLY A 94 1.85 -11.28 14.24
C GLY A 94 2.49 -10.58 13.04
N LYS A 95 3.15 -11.33 12.14
CA LYS A 95 3.76 -10.77 10.92
C LYS A 95 2.73 -10.61 9.82
N VAL A 96 2.91 -9.60 8.97
CA VAL A 96 2.01 -9.36 7.84
C VAL A 96 2.22 -10.39 6.74
N LEU A 97 1.14 -11.07 6.31
CA LEU A 97 1.18 -11.89 5.11
C LEU A 97 1.15 -10.96 3.88
N VAL A 98 2.18 -11.01 3.05
CA VAL A 98 2.30 -10.21 1.82
C VAL A 98 2.56 -11.07 0.59
N SER A 99 2.25 -10.52 -0.60
CA SER A 99 2.67 -11.13 -1.86
C SER A 99 4.19 -10.98 -2.05
N SER A 100 4.78 -11.85 -2.86
CA SER A 100 6.20 -11.85 -3.17
C SER A 100 6.69 -10.54 -3.79
N ALA A 101 5.84 -9.92 -4.63
CA ALA A 101 6.15 -8.63 -5.24
C ALA A 101 6.33 -7.53 -4.18
N ILE A 102 5.44 -7.46 -3.19
CA ILE A 102 5.51 -6.51 -2.08
C ILE A 102 6.71 -6.83 -1.18
N ALA A 103 6.96 -8.11 -0.88
CA ALA A 103 8.13 -8.53 -0.10
C ALA A 103 9.45 -8.14 -0.77
N ASN A 104 9.57 -8.34 -2.09
CA ASN A 104 10.76 -8.01 -2.85
C ASN A 104 10.96 -6.49 -2.94
N ALA A 105 9.88 -5.72 -3.14
CA ALA A 105 9.92 -4.27 -3.10
C ALA A 105 10.42 -3.76 -1.73
N PHE A 106 9.95 -4.35 -0.63
CA PHE A 106 10.35 -3.95 0.72
C PHE A 106 11.82 -4.28 1.01
N LYS A 107 12.28 -5.47 0.58
CA LYS A 107 13.69 -5.86 0.68
C LYS A 107 14.60 -4.94 -0.14
N ALA A 108 14.18 -4.58 -1.36
CA ALA A 108 14.93 -3.68 -2.23
C ALA A 108 15.00 -2.25 -1.68
N GLY A 109 13.92 -1.77 -1.04
CA GLY A 109 13.88 -0.46 -0.41
C GLY A 109 14.72 -0.34 0.87
N ASN A 110 15.02 -1.45 1.55
CA ASN A 110 15.78 -1.46 2.80
C ASN A 110 15.28 -0.44 3.85
N GLY A 111 13.96 -0.27 3.96
CA GLY A 111 13.34 0.71 4.86
C GLY A 111 13.15 2.12 4.28
N ASP A 112 13.36 2.31 2.98
CA ASP A 112 13.00 3.52 2.23
C ASP A 112 11.64 3.36 1.53
N LEU A 113 10.68 4.23 1.88
CA LEU A 113 9.33 4.22 1.29
C LEU A 113 9.33 4.61 -0.19
N ASN A 114 10.16 5.57 -0.60
CA ASN A 114 10.23 6.02 -1.99
C ASN A 114 10.80 4.92 -2.88
N ILE A 115 11.84 4.22 -2.43
CA ILE A 115 12.38 3.07 -3.16
C ILE A 115 11.36 1.92 -3.20
N PHE A 116 10.66 1.66 -2.09
CA PHE A 116 9.57 0.68 -2.05
C PHE A 116 8.47 0.98 -3.08
N LEU A 117 8.00 2.23 -3.14
CA LEU A 117 6.98 2.66 -4.11
C LEU A 117 7.52 2.59 -5.55
N LYS A 118 8.79 2.96 -5.78
CA LYS A 118 9.45 2.82 -7.09
C LYS A 118 9.36 1.39 -7.62
N GLN A 119 9.67 0.40 -6.79
CA GLN A 119 9.61 -1.02 -7.18
C GLN A 119 8.20 -1.49 -7.54
N LEU A 120 7.19 -0.78 -7.07
CA LEU A 120 5.78 -1.03 -7.38
C LEU A 120 5.26 -0.15 -8.53
N GLY A 121 6.10 0.74 -9.09
CA GLY A 121 5.76 1.64 -10.20
C GLY A 121 5.11 2.97 -9.77
N TYR A 122 5.19 3.33 -8.48
CA TYR A 122 4.55 4.52 -7.93
C TYR A 122 5.57 5.55 -7.42
N THR A 123 5.15 6.82 -7.36
CA THR A 123 5.90 7.91 -6.74
C THR A 123 4.98 8.76 -5.87
N GLN A 124 5.52 9.36 -4.81
CA GLN A 124 4.81 10.36 -4.01
C GLN A 124 4.75 11.73 -4.70
N ALA A 125 5.51 11.92 -5.79
CA ALA A 125 5.59 13.21 -6.47
C ALA A 125 4.31 13.52 -7.25
N ASP A 126 3.54 14.47 -6.75
CA ASP A 126 2.27 14.94 -7.32
C ASP A 126 2.39 16.25 -8.10
N ILE A 127 3.62 16.71 -8.32
CA ILE A 127 3.95 18.00 -8.96
C ILE A 127 4.05 17.90 -10.48
N ASP A 128 3.70 18.99 -11.15
CA ASP A 128 3.93 19.15 -12.60
C ASP A 128 5.36 19.67 -12.84
N THR A 129 6.29 18.76 -13.12
CA THR A 129 7.70 19.07 -13.38
C THR A 129 7.94 19.91 -14.65
N THR A 130 6.91 20.16 -15.47
CA THR A 130 7.03 21.07 -16.63
C THR A 130 6.86 22.54 -16.27
N LYS A 131 6.35 22.85 -15.06
CA LYS A 131 6.12 24.20 -14.57
C LYS A 131 7.11 24.56 -13.46
N SER A 132 8.32 25.00 -13.86
CA SER A 132 9.45 25.21 -12.94
C SER A 132 9.12 26.06 -11.71
N ALA A 133 8.53 27.25 -11.88
CA ALA A 133 8.25 28.14 -10.76
C ALA A 133 7.33 27.51 -9.70
N THR A 134 6.23 26.87 -10.12
CA THR A 134 5.29 26.22 -9.19
C THR A 134 5.87 24.95 -8.57
N ALA A 135 6.71 24.22 -9.32
CA ALA A 135 7.36 23.02 -8.81
C ALA A 135 8.42 23.36 -7.75
N GLU A 136 9.22 24.39 -7.99
CA GLU A 136 10.21 24.90 -7.04
C GLU A 136 9.52 25.41 -5.77
N GLU A 137 8.44 26.18 -5.89
CA GLU A 137 7.66 26.63 -4.73
C GLU A 137 7.13 25.46 -3.89
N ALA A 138 6.57 24.43 -4.53
CA ALA A 138 6.11 23.22 -3.83
C ALA A 138 7.24 22.48 -3.11
N ILE A 139 8.43 22.42 -3.72
CA ILE A 139 9.64 21.84 -3.09
C ILE A 139 10.05 22.66 -1.87
N HIS A 140 10.09 23.99 -1.98
CA HIS A 140 10.40 24.90 -0.88
C HIS A 140 9.41 24.73 0.28
N GLU A 141 8.10 24.70 0.00
CA GLU A 141 7.08 24.48 1.02
C GLU A 141 7.20 23.11 1.71
N ALA A 142 7.51 22.05 0.97
CA ALA A 142 7.64 20.71 1.54
C ALA A 142 8.84 20.62 2.48
N TRP A 143 9.99 21.16 2.07
CA TRP A 143 11.17 21.22 2.92
C TRP A 143 10.99 22.15 4.12
N ASP A 144 10.30 23.28 3.96
CA ASP A 144 9.98 24.16 5.08
C ASP A 144 9.09 23.45 6.12
N LYS A 145 8.04 22.75 5.69
CA LYS A 145 7.18 21.92 6.57
C LYS A 145 8.00 20.87 7.32
N TYR A 146 8.90 20.16 6.64
CA TYR A 146 9.78 19.18 7.27
C TYR A 146 10.75 19.83 8.26
N LEU A 147 11.50 20.86 7.87
CA LEU A 147 12.47 21.54 8.72
C LEU A 147 11.81 22.09 9.99
N ASN A 148 10.67 22.77 9.83
CA ASN A 148 9.89 23.29 10.96
C ASN A 148 9.45 22.16 11.91
N SER A 149 9.09 21.00 11.37
CA SER A 149 8.68 19.84 12.19
C SER A 149 9.81 19.26 13.04
N VAL A 150 11.08 19.49 12.68
CA VAL A 150 12.27 19.06 13.43
C VAL A 150 12.97 20.20 14.18
N GLY A 151 12.34 21.38 14.29
CA GLY A 151 12.89 22.53 14.99
C GLY A 151 13.97 23.30 14.22
N LYS A 152 14.03 23.14 12.90
CA LYS A 152 14.92 23.84 11.98
C LYS A 152 14.11 24.79 11.09
N SER A 153 14.79 25.63 10.31
CA SER A 153 14.12 26.45 9.30
C SER A 153 15.02 26.68 8.08
N ILE A 154 14.46 27.25 7.01
CA ILE A 154 15.25 27.71 5.86
C ILE A 154 16.22 28.86 6.19
N TYR A 155 16.07 29.49 7.36
CA TYR A 155 16.96 30.53 7.88
C TYR A 155 17.94 30.01 8.94
N ASP A 156 17.81 28.74 9.31
CA ASP A 156 18.72 28.06 10.23
C ASP A 156 18.58 26.53 10.07
N ALA A 157 19.38 25.97 9.16
CA ALA A 157 19.42 24.54 8.90
C ALA A 157 20.09 23.74 10.04
N ASN A 158 20.78 24.42 10.97
CA ASN A 158 21.46 23.81 12.11
C ASN A 158 20.59 23.82 13.38
N GLY A 159 19.47 24.56 13.38
CA GLY A 159 18.53 24.61 14.49
C GLY A 159 19.03 25.40 15.69
N ASN A 160 19.87 26.43 15.47
CA ASN A 160 20.27 27.32 16.55
C ASN A 160 19.10 28.22 16.98
N THR A 161 19.07 28.56 18.26
CA THR A 161 18.09 29.53 18.79
C THR A 161 18.56 30.95 18.49
N SER A 162 17.62 31.90 18.32
CA SER A 162 17.90 33.34 18.12
C SER A 162 18.81 33.97 19.20
N ASP A 163 18.90 33.32 20.36
CA ASP A 163 19.68 33.78 21.52
C ASP A 163 21.11 33.20 21.54
N SER A 164 21.48 32.41 20.54
CA SER A 164 22.82 31.87 20.37
C SER A 164 23.77 32.97 19.90
N ALA A 165 24.88 33.17 20.62
CA ALA A 165 25.99 34.03 20.18
C ALA A 165 26.62 33.53 18.85
N ASP A 166 26.36 32.28 18.49
CA ASP A 166 26.83 31.61 17.27
C ASP A 166 25.75 31.56 16.16
N TYR A 167 24.62 32.28 16.30
CA TYR A 167 23.63 32.39 15.23
C TYR A 167 24.24 33.11 14.02
N GLN A 168 24.75 32.34 13.05
CA GLN A 168 25.41 32.88 11.87
C GLN A 168 24.46 33.14 10.69
N GLY A 169 23.13 32.97 10.88
CA GLY A 169 22.14 33.27 9.84
C GLY A 169 22.31 32.42 8.58
N GLU A 170 22.56 31.12 8.72
CA GLU A 170 22.64 30.18 7.59
C GLU A 170 21.31 30.11 6.83
N HIS A 171 21.26 30.73 5.66
CA HIS A 171 20.09 30.71 4.80
C HIS A 171 20.23 29.69 3.67
N ILE A 172 19.23 28.83 3.54
CA ILE A 172 19.06 27.95 2.39
C ILE A 172 18.66 28.80 1.17
N LEU A 173 19.51 28.82 0.15
CA LEU A 173 19.28 29.55 -1.09
C LEU A 173 18.37 28.82 -2.07
N GLY A 174 18.24 27.52 -1.92
CA GLY A 174 17.51 26.65 -2.82
C GLY A 174 17.85 25.19 -2.56
N PHE A 175 16.96 24.33 -3.02
CA PHE A 175 17.08 22.88 -2.94
C PHE A 175 17.56 22.31 -4.27
N ASP A 176 18.19 21.14 -4.22
CA ASP A 176 18.69 20.42 -5.39
C ASP A 176 18.74 18.91 -5.08
N TYR A 177 19.11 18.09 -6.05
CA TYR A 177 19.29 16.65 -5.89
C TYR A 177 20.63 16.18 -6.44
N ARG A 178 21.49 15.70 -5.55
CA ARG A 178 22.78 15.12 -5.94
C ARG A 178 22.62 13.65 -6.28
N SER A 179 22.67 13.33 -7.57
CA SER A 179 22.69 11.95 -8.04
C SER A 179 24.04 11.25 -7.79
N PHE A 180 23.98 9.97 -7.44
CA PHE A 180 25.14 9.08 -7.31
C PHE A 180 25.38 8.22 -8.56
N GLY A 181 24.48 8.25 -9.55
CA GLY A 181 24.64 7.49 -10.78
C GLY A 181 23.37 7.49 -11.64
N ALA A 182 23.33 6.61 -12.63
CA ALA A 182 22.10 6.38 -13.38
C ALA A 182 21.05 5.72 -12.46
N GLY A 183 19.79 6.14 -12.59
CA GLY A 183 18.68 5.55 -11.84
C GLY A 183 17.83 6.58 -11.08
N GLN A 184 16.52 6.41 -11.10
CA GLN A 184 15.60 7.15 -10.23
C GLN A 184 15.85 6.85 -8.76
N LEU A 185 15.75 7.86 -7.90
CA LEU A 185 15.98 7.79 -6.45
C LEU A 185 17.37 7.25 -6.05
N ASN A 186 18.38 7.43 -6.91
CA ASN A 186 19.77 7.05 -6.65
C ASN A 186 20.63 8.28 -6.33
N GLY A 187 20.41 8.88 -5.17
CA GLY A 187 21.01 10.15 -4.80
C GLY A 187 20.47 10.67 -3.48
N ILE A 188 20.83 11.90 -3.16
CA ILE A 188 20.41 12.56 -1.93
C ILE A 188 19.92 13.98 -2.22
N PRO A 189 18.82 14.44 -1.60
CA PRO A 189 18.46 15.85 -1.66
C PRO A 189 19.56 16.68 -1.01
N THR A 190 19.79 17.85 -1.56
CA THR A 190 20.77 18.82 -1.05
C THR A 190 20.13 20.18 -0.94
N TYR A 191 20.65 21.01 -0.04
CA TYR A 191 20.38 22.44 -0.05
C TYR A 191 21.65 23.21 -0.36
N SER A 192 21.48 24.39 -0.93
CA SER A 192 22.61 25.26 -1.22
C SER A 192 22.68 26.43 -0.26
N ARG A 193 23.91 26.80 0.10
CA ARG A 193 24.22 28.05 0.81
C ARG A 193 25.32 28.80 0.07
N ALA A 194 25.43 30.10 0.31
CA ALA A 194 26.54 30.89 -0.22
C ALA A 194 27.31 31.55 0.91
N TYR A 195 28.61 31.30 0.92
CA TYR A 195 29.54 31.93 1.84
C TYR A 195 30.30 33.03 1.10
N ILE A 196 30.43 34.18 1.75
CA ILE A 196 31.12 35.32 1.17
C ILE A 196 32.34 35.69 1.98
N VAL A 197 33.40 36.05 1.26
CA VAL A 197 34.67 36.47 1.84
C VAL A 197 34.95 37.87 1.35
N SER A 198 35.01 38.81 2.28
CA SER A 198 35.40 40.18 1.99
C SER A 198 36.85 40.21 1.49
N GLN A 199 37.08 40.96 0.42
CA GLN A 199 38.43 41.17 -0.12
C GLN A 199 39.23 42.20 0.71
N GLU A 200 38.61 42.79 1.74
CA GLU A 200 39.06 44.04 2.36
C GLU A 200 39.19 43.92 3.89
N GLY A 201 38.83 42.78 4.50
CA GLY A 201 38.94 42.52 5.93
C GLY A 201 38.27 41.20 6.31
N LYS A 202 38.75 40.51 7.35
CA LYS A 202 38.57 39.08 7.70
C LYS A 202 37.14 38.60 8.03
N SER A 203 36.11 39.32 7.63
CA SER A 203 34.74 38.92 7.89
C SER A 203 34.25 37.98 6.82
N SER A 204 33.55 36.95 7.28
CA SER A 204 33.02 35.92 6.41
C SER A 204 31.65 35.50 6.91
N PHE A 205 30.67 35.56 6.04
CA PHE A 205 29.26 35.41 6.42
C PHE A 205 28.48 34.77 5.30
N TYR A 206 27.25 34.35 5.62
CA TYR A 206 26.34 33.81 4.64
C TYR A 206 25.66 34.94 3.86
N ALA A 207 25.67 34.81 2.54
CA ALA A 207 24.84 35.65 1.67
C ALA A 207 23.45 35.04 1.53
N TYR A 208 22.47 35.92 1.36
CA TYR A 208 21.11 35.60 0.99
C TYR A 208 20.96 35.78 -0.52
N LYS A 209 19.90 35.21 -1.10
CA LYS A 209 19.58 35.35 -2.52
C LYS A 209 18.07 35.43 -2.71
N ASP A 210 17.65 36.25 -3.66
CA ASP A 210 16.30 36.21 -4.22
C ASP A 210 16.36 36.43 -5.74
N ASP A 211 15.22 36.73 -6.36
CA ASP A 211 15.09 36.94 -7.81
C ASP A 211 15.98 38.07 -8.35
N GLU A 212 16.36 39.05 -7.52
CA GLU A 212 17.21 40.18 -7.91
C GLU A 212 18.71 39.87 -7.73
N GLY A 213 19.05 38.76 -7.07
CA GLY A 213 20.42 38.29 -6.88
C GLY A 213 20.84 38.20 -5.42
N TYR A 214 22.16 38.16 -5.21
CA TYR A 214 22.74 38.02 -3.88
C TYR A 214 22.65 39.32 -3.07
N TYR A 215 22.50 39.19 -1.76
CA TYR A 215 22.48 40.32 -0.84
C TYR A 215 22.87 39.89 0.57
N VAL A 216 23.12 40.87 1.42
CA VAL A 216 23.24 40.68 2.86
C VAL A 216 22.35 41.64 3.63
N ASN A 217 22.09 41.30 4.89
CA ASN A 217 21.19 42.07 5.72
C ASN A 217 21.93 43.26 6.34
N ARG A 218 21.35 44.44 6.14
CA ARG A 218 21.67 45.67 6.85
C ARG A 218 21.13 45.59 8.29
N SER A 219 21.82 46.22 9.22
CA SER A 219 21.41 46.27 10.62
C SER A 219 20.18 47.15 10.80
N ALA A 220 19.21 46.69 11.59
CA ALA A 220 18.05 47.50 11.94
C ALA A 220 18.45 48.75 12.73
N VAL A 221 17.94 49.91 12.31
CA VAL A 221 18.14 51.17 13.03
C VAL A 221 17.14 51.25 14.18
N VAL A 222 17.65 51.55 15.37
CA VAL A 222 16.86 51.60 16.61
C VAL A 222 17.01 52.95 17.31
N ALA A 223 15.91 53.44 17.89
CA ALA A 223 15.96 54.57 18.80
C ALA A 223 16.23 54.04 20.22
N ARG A 224 17.25 54.58 20.90
CA ARG A 224 17.63 54.19 22.25
C ARG A 224 17.92 55.41 23.11
N ASN A 225 17.66 55.29 24.40
CA ASN A 225 18.06 56.31 25.36
C ASN A 225 19.54 56.13 25.72
N TYR A 226 20.28 57.22 25.77
CA TYR A 226 21.67 57.26 26.21
C TYR A 226 21.89 58.48 27.11
N VAL A 227 22.90 58.41 27.97
CA VAL A 227 23.31 59.54 28.81
C VAL A 227 24.41 60.30 28.07
N ASP A 228 24.19 61.57 27.82
CA ASP A 228 25.17 62.41 27.12
C ASP A 228 26.28 62.91 28.07
N LYS A 229 27.22 63.70 27.53
CA LYS A 229 28.35 64.26 28.29
C LYS A 229 27.93 65.20 29.43
N ASN A 230 26.68 65.68 29.43
CA ASN A 230 26.13 66.56 30.45
C ASN A 230 25.28 65.79 31.47
N ASN A 231 25.32 64.45 31.45
CA ASN A 231 24.56 63.58 32.32
C ASN A 231 23.03 63.67 32.10
N GLU A 232 22.60 64.11 30.91
CA GLU A 232 21.20 64.17 30.51
C GLU A 232 20.81 62.92 29.72
N THR A 233 19.65 62.35 30.02
CA THR A 233 19.11 61.24 29.22
C THR A 233 18.52 61.79 27.93
N LYS A 234 19.08 61.39 26.78
CA LYS A 234 18.61 61.76 25.44
C LYS A 234 18.25 60.52 24.63
N THR A 235 17.31 60.67 23.71
CA THR A 235 17.02 59.63 22.71
C THR A 235 17.93 59.85 21.51
N GLY A 236 18.77 58.87 21.21
CA GLY A 236 19.59 58.82 20.00
C GLY A 236 19.13 57.73 19.06
N VAL A 237 19.64 57.78 17.83
CA VAL A 237 19.41 56.76 16.80
C VAL A 237 20.68 55.98 16.57
N PHE A 238 20.57 54.66 16.51
CA PHE A 238 21.70 53.74 16.56
C PHE A 238 21.53 52.55 15.62
N TYR A 239 22.65 51.95 15.22
CA TYR A 239 22.72 50.65 14.55
C TYR A 239 23.93 49.87 15.06
N GLN A 240 24.01 48.57 14.77
CA GLN A 240 25.20 47.77 15.05
C GLN A 240 26.03 47.62 13.77
N THR A 241 27.33 47.89 13.86
CA THR A 241 28.30 47.52 12.82
C THR A 241 28.53 46.02 12.84
N GLU A 242 29.21 45.48 11.82
CA GLU A 242 29.50 44.05 11.70
C GLU A 242 30.17 43.49 12.97
N ASP A 243 31.22 44.16 13.48
CA ASP A 243 31.94 43.78 14.70
C ASP A 243 31.10 43.91 15.99
N GLN A 244 29.93 44.54 15.93
CA GLN A 244 29.06 44.80 17.07
C GLN A 244 27.83 43.89 17.12
N LEU A 245 27.56 43.11 16.06
CA LEU A 245 26.42 42.20 16.00
C LEU A 245 26.43 41.22 17.18
N GLY A 246 25.27 41.02 17.82
CA GLY A 246 25.13 40.15 19.00
C GLY A 246 25.69 40.72 20.31
N SER A 247 26.31 41.91 20.30
CA SER A 247 26.80 42.59 21.50
C SER A 247 25.82 43.65 22.02
N SER A 248 26.11 44.25 23.17
CA SER A 248 25.40 45.44 23.66
C SER A 248 25.91 46.76 23.07
N ASN A 249 26.92 46.72 22.18
CA ASN A 249 27.56 47.89 21.59
C ASN A 249 26.81 48.37 20.36
N TYR A 250 26.73 49.70 20.19
CA TYR A 250 26.00 50.34 19.11
C TYR A 250 26.77 51.56 18.62
N THR A 251 26.64 51.83 17.32
CA THR A 251 27.17 53.03 16.67
C THR A 251 26.05 54.03 16.45
N GLN A 252 26.27 55.27 16.88
CA GLN A 252 25.27 56.33 16.79
C GLN A 252 25.21 56.93 15.38
N LEU A 253 23.99 57.12 14.86
CA LEU A 253 23.72 57.85 13.64
C LEU A 253 23.37 59.29 13.99
N LEU A 254 24.33 60.21 13.83
CA LEU A 254 24.15 61.61 14.22
C LEU A 254 23.25 62.39 13.25
N ASP A 255 23.20 61.99 11.98
CA ASP A 255 22.42 62.65 10.93
C ASP A 255 20.98 62.11 10.81
N VAL A 256 20.57 61.24 11.74
CA VAL A 256 19.23 60.64 11.77
C VAL A 256 18.53 61.03 13.07
N THR A 257 17.30 61.53 12.96
CA THR A 257 16.47 61.89 14.10
C THR A 257 15.25 60.99 14.21
N TYR A 258 14.78 60.70 15.43
CA TYR A 258 13.58 59.90 15.67
C TYR A 258 12.52 60.75 16.40
N ASP A 259 11.29 60.72 15.90
CA ASP A 259 10.13 61.33 16.54
C ASP A 259 9.31 60.25 17.27
N ALA A 260 9.28 60.33 18.60
CA ALA A 260 8.56 59.36 19.44
C ALA A 260 7.03 59.44 19.33
N THR A 261 6.48 60.56 18.87
CA THR A 261 5.02 60.75 18.71
C THR A 261 4.53 60.06 17.46
N THR A 262 5.23 60.28 16.34
CA THR A 262 4.89 59.70 15.04
C THR A 262 5.51 58.33 14.81
N LYS A 263 6.51 57.95 15.63
CA LYS A 263 7.33 56.74 15.52
C LYS A 263 8.07 56.65 14.17
N MET A 264 8.52 57.80 13.66
CA MET A 264 9.19 57.92 12.36
C MET A 264 10.66 58.33 12.53
N PHE A 265 11.54 57.70 11.77
CA PHE A 265 12.91 58.15 11.53
C PHE A 265 12.92 59.20 10.42
N THR A 266 13.74 60.24 10.58
CA THR A 266 13.99 61.25 9.55
C THR A 266 15.47 61.24 9.18
N TYR A 267 15.77 61.10 7.89
CA TYR A 267 17.13 61.00 7.36
C TYR A 267 17.23 61.63 5.97
N LEU A 268 18.45 61.77 5.43
CA LEU A 268 18.70 62.17 4.04
C LEU A 268 18.85 60.93 3.16
N ASN A 269 18.09 60.86 2.07
CA ASN A 269 18.25 59.79 1.07
C ASN A 269 19.46 60.04 0.15
N ASP A 270 19.71 59.13 -0.80
CA ASP A 270 20.81 59.24 -1.77
C ASP A 270 20.75 60.47 -2.70
N LYS A 271 19.61 61.16 -2.72
CA LYS A 271 19.38 62.41 -3.46
C LYS A 271 19.53 63.65 -2.57
N ASN A 272 19.98 63.50 -1.33
CA ASN A 272 20.05 64.54 -0.31
C ASN A 272 18.69 65.16 0.04
N GLU A 273 17.61 64.41 -0.12
CA GLU A 273 16.26 64.85 0.24
C GLU A 273 15.92 64.33 1.64
N ARG A 274 15.31 65.19 2.46
CA ARG A 274 14.85 64.82 3.79
C ARG A 274 13.59 63.97 3.69
N VAL A 275 13.68 62.73 4.14
CA VAL A 275 12.60 61.74 4.06
C VAL A 275 12.30 61.14 5.43
N GLN A 276 11.07 60.65 5.59
CA GLN A 276 10.62 59.96 6.80
C GLN A 276 10.30 58.49 6.50
N SER A 277 10.54 57.62 7.47
CA SER A 277 10.22 56.19 7.39
C SER A 277 9.96 55.60 8.77
N SER A 278 9.02 54.65 8.87
CA SER A 278 8.75 53.92 10.11
C SER A 278 9.79 52.83 10.39
N THR A 279 10.48 52.37 9.35
CA THR A 279 11.58 51.40 9.41
C THR A 279 12.78 51.94 8.65
N LEU A 280 13.98 51.70 9.17
CA LEU A 280 15.23 52.13 8.58
C LEU A 280 16.32 51.11 8.90
N TYR A 281 17.21 50.89 7.95
CA TYR A 281 18.33 49.97 8.07
C TYR A 281 19.63 50.67 7.66
N ALA A 282 20.74 50.23 8.25
CA ALA A 282 22.04 50.82 8.05
C ALA A 282 23.15 49.77 7.92
N THR A 283 24.11 50.04 7.04
CA THR A 283 25.39 49.33 6.96
C THR A 283 26.52 50.35 6.92
N GLN A 284 27.64 50.08 7.60
CA GLN A 284 28.80 50.96 7.58
C GLN A 284 29.48 50.92 6.22
N ARG A 285 29.77 52.05 5.57
CA ARG A 285 30.60 52.15 4.36
C ARG A 285 32.09 52.19 4.71
N LYS A 286 32.93 52.02 3.69
CA LYS A 286 34.41 52.05 3.81
C LYS A 286 34.98 53.31 4.45
N ASP A 287 34.32 54.46 4.25
CA ASP A 287 34.73 55.75 4.79
C ASP A 287 34.27 55.96 6.25
N GLY A 288 33.62 54.97 6.85
CA GLY A 288 33.06 55.03 8.20
C GLY A 288 31.67 55.65 8.28
N SER A 289 31.14 56.20 7.17
CA SER A 289 29.76 56.67 7.11
C SER A 289 28.78 55.50 7.10
N ALA A 290 27.49 55.76 7.26
CA ALA A 290 26.46 54.73 7.17
C ALA A 290 25.65 54.87 5.88
N ASP A 291 25.47 53.76 5.18
CA ASP A 291 24.54 53.62 4.06
C ASP A 291 23.13 53.32 4.58
N LEU A 292 22.20 54.26 4.41
CA LEU A 292 20.85 54.17 4.97
C LEU A 292 19.84 53.74 3.91
N SER A 293 19.03 52.73 4.21
CA SER A 293 17.96 52.27 3.32
C SER A 293 16.69 51.92 4.07
N LYS A 294 15.55 52.03 3.38
CA LYS A 294 14.25 51.52 3.84
C LYS A 294 14.17 49.99 3.72
N THR A 295 14.99 49.40 2.86
CA THR A 295 15.09 47.95 2.68
C THR A 295 16.19 47.40 3.58
N GLN A 296 15.99 46.19 4.09
CA GLN A 296 17.00 45.48 4.87
C GLN A 296 18.15 44.96 3.98
N LYS A 297 18.03 45.01 2.66
CA LYS A 297 18.94 44.32 1.73
C LYS A 297 20.05 45.25 1.27
N ASP A 298 21.29 44.81 1.41
CA ASP A 298 22.49 45.37 0.79
C ASP A 298 22.84 44.50 -0.43
N ARG A 299 22.44 44.94 -1.63
CA ARG A 299 22.46 44.12 -2.84
C ARG A 299 23.85 44.04 -3.45
N PHE A 300 24.11 42.94 -4.13
CA PHE A 300 25.39 42.70 -4.79
C PHE A 300 25.28 42.82 -6.31
N SER A 301 26.22 43.54 -6.91
CA SER A 301 26.42 43.64 -8.35
C SER A 301 27.63 42.81 -8.79
N TYR A 302 27.44 41.89 -9.74
CA TYR A 302 28.52 41.03 -10.24
C TYR A 302 29.40 41.75 -11.27
N ASN A 303 30.72 41.69 -11.09
CA ASN A 303 31.70 42.18 -12.04
C ASN A 303 32.33 41.01 -12.82
N SER A 304 31.92 40.85 -14.08
CA SER A 304 32.38 39.76 -14.96
C SER A 304 33.87 39.79 -15.30
N LYS A 305 34.56 40.93 -15.12
CA LYS A 305 36.00 41.05 -15.41
C LYS A 305 36.87 40.53 -14.27
N THR A 306 36.40 40.68 -13.04
CA THR A 306 37.15 40.28 -11.83
C THR A 306 36.60 39.01 -11.19
N GLY A 307 35.36 38.63 -11.51
CA GLY A 307 34.66 37.53 -10.84
C GLY A 307 34.18 37.88 -9.43
N LEU A 308 34.21 39.16 -9.06
CA LEU A 308 33.85 39.64 -7.71
C LEU A 308 32.49 40.32 -7.70
N TYR A 309 31.90 40.39 -6.51
CA TYR A 309 30.62 41.03 -6.25
C TYR A 309 30.85 42.31 -5.45
N THR A 310 30.20 43.41 -5.83
CA THR A 310 30.25 44.67 -5.10
C THR A 310 28.91 44.96 -4.45
N SER A 311 28.88 45.24 -3.15
CA SER A 311 27.67 45.63 -2.43
C SER A 311 27.25 47.07 -2.69
N ASP A 312 25.98 47.41 -2.45
CA ASP A 312 25.50 48.80 -2.50
C ASP A 312 26.27 49.69 -1.51
N SER A 313 26.63 49.14 -0.35
CA SER A 313 27.51 49.79 0.65
C SER A 313 28.97 49.94 0.20
N GLY A 314 29.35 49.35 -0.94
CA GLY A 314 30.62 49.56 -1.63
C GLY A 314 31.72 48.54 -1.34
N TYR A 315 31.46 47.50 -0.55
CA TYR A 315 32.43 46.43 -0.28
C TYR A 315 32.52 45.43 -1.42
N THR A 316 33.65 44.75 -1.52
CA THR A 316 33.87 43.72 -2.55
C THR A 316 34.04 42.34 -1.93
N TYR A 317 33.31 41.37 -2.47
CA TYR A 317 33.22 40.00 -1.99
C TYR A 317 33.50 38.97 -3.08
N SER A 318 34.10 37.85 -2.70
CA SER A 318 34.02 36.60 -3.46
C SER A 318 32.91 35.74 -2.86
N ILE A 319 32.05 35.18 -3.70
CA ILE A 319 30.93 34.31 -3.28
C ILE A 319 31.23 32.88 -3.71
N THR A 320 31.19 31.95 -2.75
CA THR A 320 31.31 30.52 -3.00
C THR A 320 30.00 29.83 -2.68
N LYS A 321 29.43 29.11 -3.64
CA LYS A 321 28.25 28.25 -3.42
C LYS A 321 28.73 26.90 -2.89
N GLU A 322 28.06 26.41 -1.87
CA GLU A 322 28.25 25.09 -1.30
C GLU A 322 26.92 24.34 -1.30
N ASP A 323 26.94 23.06 -1.71
CA ASP A 323 25.78 22.18 -1.70
C ASP A 323 25.95 21.14 -0.57
N ILE A 324 24.97 21.07 0.33
CA ILE A 324 25.01 20.29 1.56
C ILE A 324 23.91 19.24 1.55
N PRO A 325 24.19 17.98 1.94
CA PRO A 325 23.17 16.94 2.07
C PRO A 325 22.06 17.29 3.07
N LEU A 326 20.81 17.07 2.66
CA LEU A 326 19.64 17.08 3.54
C LEU A 326 19.37 15.67 4.08
N ASN A 327 19.85 15.41 5.29
CA ASN A 327 19.62 14.15 5.97
C ASN A 327 18.31 14.16 6.76
N TYR A 328 17.81 12.96 7.05
CA TYR A 328 16.70 12.79 7.98
C TYR A 328 17.16 12.98 9.43
N ASP A 329 16.55 13.93 10.14
CA ASP A 329 16.84 14.33 11.53
C ASP A 329 15.60 14.14 12.44
N GLY A 330 14.52 13.57 11.91
CA GLY A 330 13.28 13.34 12.65
C GLY A 330 13.33 12.12 13.58
N THR A 331 12.33 12.03 14.46
CA THR A 331 12.13 10.91 15.39
C THR A 331 10.74 10.30 15.31
N THR A 332 9.81 10.93 14.58
CA THR A 332 8.41 10.51 14.44
C THR A 332 8.09 10.07 13.02
N GLN A 333 7.04 9.25 12.88
CA GLN A 333 6.54 8.82 11.58
C GLN A 333 6.09 10.01 10.73
N THR A 334 5.40 11.00 11.32
CA THR A 334 4.97 12.19 10.59
C THR A 334 6.15 12.99 10.02
N GLN A 335 7.24 13.14 10.77
CA GLN A 335 8.46 13.79 10.25
C GLN A 335 9.10 12.97 9.12
N ARG A 336 9.07 11.63 9.23
CA ARG A 336 9.56 10.74 8.18
C ARG A 336 8.74 10.89 6.90
N ASP A 337 7.42 10.96 7.02
CA ASP A 337 6.51 11.16 5.89
C ASP A 337 6.76 12.49 5.18
N LEU A 338 6.98 13.56 5.93
CA LEU A 338 7.33 14.88 5.37
C LEU A 338 8.66 14.85 4.64
N TYR A 339 9.68 14.19 5.21
CA TYR A 339 11.00 14.02 4.58
C TYR A 339 10.91 13.21 3.29
N ASP A 340 10.23 12.06 3.33
CA ASP A 340 10.09 11.17 2.18
C ASP A 340 9.33 11.86 1.05
N TYR A 341 8.27 12.62 1.38
CA TYR A 341 7.53 13.43 0.41
C TYR A 341 8.40 14.52 -0.22
N ALA A 342 9.09 15.33 0.59
CA ALA A 342 9.97 16.40 0.11
C ALA A 342 11.09 15.84 -0.78
N THR A 343 11.65 14.69 -0.41
CA THR A 343 12.66 13.97 -1.21
C THR A 343 12.10 13.53 -2.56
N ALA A 344 10.90 12.96 -2.59
CA ALA A 344 10.29 12.45 -3.83
C ALA A 344 10.03 13.56 -4.85
N ILE A 345 9.46 14.69 -4.43
CA ILE A 345 9.22 15.83 -5.34
C ILE A 345 10.52 16.50 -5.79
N THR A 346 11.53 16.57 -4.91
CA THR A 346 12.85 17.14 -5.24
C THR A 346 13.55 16.28 -6.28
N GLU A 347 13.55 14.96 -6.12
CA GLU A 347 14.12 14.02 -7.08
C GLU A 347 13.40 14.08 -8.43
N ALA A 348 12.07 14.08 -8.41
CA ALA A 348 11.26 14.12 -9.63
C ALA A 348 11.54 15.38 -10.47
N PHE A 349 11.82 16.52 -9.83
CA PHE A 349 12.12 17.77 -10.50
C PHE A 349 13.58 17.86 -10.96
N TYR A 350 14.55 17.67 -10.05
CA TYR A 350 15.97 17.94 -10.33
C TYR A 350 16.71 16.77 -11.00
N ASN A 351 16.23 15.53 -10.85
CA ASN A 351 16.91 14.34 -11.36
C ASN A 351 16.29 13.76 -12.64
N LYS A 352 15.32 14.45 -13.25
CA LYS A 352 14.52 13.98 -14.41
C LYS A 352 15.37 13.52 -15.61
N SER A 353 16.53 14.13 -15.82
CA SER A 353 17.43 13.85 -16.94
C SER A 353 18.37 12.66 -16.72
N ASN A 354 18.49 12.13 -15.49
CA ASN A 354 19.38 11.02 -15.14
C ASN A 354 18.68 9.65 -15.09
N LYS A 355 17.51 9.55 -15.71
CA LYS A 355 16.72 8.32 -15.77
C LYS A 355 17.46 7.22 -16.54
N SER A 356 17.54 6.02 -15.96
CA SER A 356 18.08 4.84 -16.66
C SER A 356 17.12 4.39 -17.77
N LYS A 357 17.62 3.72 -18.81
CA LYS A 357 16.78 3.09 -19.84
C LYS A 357 15.86 2.00 -19.28
N ASP A 358 16.25 1.40 -18.16
CA ASP A 358 15.50 0.34 -17.47
C ASP A 358 14.54 0.90 -16.40
N ASP A 359 14.60 2.21 -16.10
CA ASP A 359 13.66 2.81 -15.16
C ASP A 359 12.27 2.94 -15.80
N THR A 360 11.26 2.40 -15.13
CA THR A 360 9.86 2.58 -15.50
C THR A 360 9.39 4.01 -15.20
N ASP A 361 8.45 4.55 -15.99
CA ASP A 361 7.76 5.78 -15.58
C ASP A 361 6.97 5.53 -14.31
N LEU A 362 7.17 6.40 -13.31
CA LEU A 362 6.47 6.31 -12.03
C LEU A 362 5.15 7.07 -12.11
N THR A 363 4.11 6.48 -11.51
CA THR A 363 2.76 7.08 -11.50
C THR A 363 2.42 7.61 -10.11
N TYR A 364 1.85 8.80 -10.05
CA TYR A 364 1.19 9.29 -8.85
C TYR A 364 -0.26 8.80 -8.81
N ASP A 365 -0.62 8.06 -7.76
CA ASP A 365 -1.98 7.64 -7.46
C ASP A 365 -2.17 7.68 -5.93
N ALA A 366 -2.91 8.67 -5.45
CA ALA A 366 -3.09 8.91 -4.02
C ALA A 366 -3.69 7.69 -3.27
N GLN A 367 -4.57 6.91 -3.91
CA GLN A 367 -5.18 5.75 -3.28
C GLN A 367 -4.18 4.60 -3.15
N GLN A 368 -3.43 4.32 -4.24
CA GLN A 368 -2.40 3.28 -4.25
C GLN A 368 -1.27 3.62 -3.28
N ILE A 369 -0.82 4.88 -3.27
CA ILE A 369 0.24 5.34 -2.37
C ILE A 369 -0.19 5.16 -0.91
N SER A 370 -1.40 5.58 -0.55
CA SER A 370 -1.93 5.41 0.81
C SER A 370 -2.01 3.92 1.19
N TYR A 371 -2.52 3.08 0.28
CA TYR A 371 -2.59 1.63 0.47
C TYR A 371 -1.21 1.01 0.73
N TYR A 372 -0.23 1.30 -0.12
CA TYR A 372 1.13 0.76 0.01
C TYR A 372 1.88 1.33 1.21
N LYS A 373 1.67 2.61 1.55
CA LYS A 373 2.22 3.25 2.73
C LYS A 373 1.75 2.56 4.02
N ASN A 374 0.45 2.25 4.12
CA ASN A 374 -0.10 1.51 5.26
C ASN A 374 0.53 0.11 5.39
N ILE A 375 0.71 -0.61 4.28
CA ILE A 375 1.37 -1.92 4.29
C ILE A 375 2.85 -1.80 4.69
N PHE A 376 3.56 -0.82 4.13
CA PHE A 376 4.97 -0.59 4.40
C PHE A 376 5.24 -0.39 5.89
N TYR A 377 4.48 0.46 6.58
CA TYR A 377 4.66 0.66 8.03
C TYR A 377 4.26 -0.55 8.87
N GLN A 378 3.27 -1.33 8.44
CA GLN A 378 2.98 -2.60 9.10
C GLN A 378 4.15 -3.58 8.94
N MET A 379 4.71 -3.70 7.73
CA MET A 379 5.89 -4.55 7.49
C MET A 379 7.10 -4.09 8.30
N GLN A 380 7.31 -2.78 8.45
CA GLN A 380 8.41 -2.23 9.24
C GLN A 380 8.25 -2.49 10.74
N SER A 381 7.01 -2.44 11.25
CA SER A 381 6.72 -2.57 12.69
C SER A 381 6.65 -4.01 13.17
N CYS A 382 6.03 -4.92 12.40
CA CYS A 382 5.79 -6.31 12.83
C CYS A 382 6.45 -7.37 11.93
N GLY A 383 7.16 -6.96 10.88
CA GLY A 383 7.73 -7.87 9.90
C GLY A 383 6.69 -8.44 8.95
N PHE A 384 7.13 -9.35 8.07
CA PHE A 384 6.28 -9.96 7.07
C PHE A 384 6.58 -11.44 6.86
N THR A 385 5.62 -12.14 6.26
CA THR A 385 5.74 -13.51 5.77
C THR A 385 5.19 -13.63 4.35
N THR A 386 5.65 -14.63 3.62
CA THR A 386 5.17 -14.97 2.27
C THR A 386 4.80 -16.45 2.22
N LEU A 387 3.96 -16.84 1.25
CA LEU A 387 3.65 -18.27 1.03
C LEU A 387 4.71 -19.02 0.23
N GLU A 388 5.71 -18.34 -0.33
CA GLU A 388 6.73 -18.97 -1.16
C GLU A 388 7.55 -19.97 -0.36
N GLU A 389 8.00 -19.58 0.83
CA GLU A 389 8.80 -20.45 1.70
C GLU A 389 8.03 -21.75 2.04
N LYS A 390 6.72 -21.63 2.29
CA LYS A 390 5.81 -22.76 2.54
C LYS A 390 5.67 -23.70 1.34
N TYR A 391 5.86 -23.20 0.13
CA TYR A 391 5.80 -23.96 -1.12
C TYR A 391 7.18 -24.25 -1.72
N GLY A 392 8.27 -24.17 -0.94
CA GLY A 392 9.62 -24.45 -1.43
C GLY A 392 10.11 -23.45 -2.48
N TYR A 393 9.72 -22.18 -2.32
CA TYR A 393 10.00 -21.07 -3.23
C TYR A 393 9.34 -21.19 -4.62
N ASP A 394 8.24 -21.95 -4.74
CA ASP A 394 7.41 -21.98 -5.94
C ASP A 394 6.47 -20.76 -5.99
N GLU A 395 6.94 -19.68 -6.63
CA GLU A 395 6.19 -18.42 -6.77
C GLU A 395 4.85 -18.61 -7.48
N LYS A 396 4.77 -19.52 -8.47
CA LYS A 396 3.55 -19.75 -9.25
C LYS A 396 2.48 -20.39 -8.37
N LYS A 397 2.87 -21.37 -7.55
CA LYS A 397 1.97 -22.04 -6.62
C LYS A 397 1.52 -21.10 -5.50
N ALA A 398 2.46 -20.33 -4.92
CA ALA A 398 2.14 -19.32 -3.92
C ALA A 398 1.16 -18.27 -4.47
N LYS A 399 1.44 -17.71 -5.66
CA LYS A 399 0.57 -16.73 -6.32
C LYS A 399 -0.80 -17.32 -6.66
N LYS A 400 -0.86 -18.59 -7.09
CA LYS A 400 -2.14 -19.26 -7.37
C LYS A 400 -2.98 -19.39 -6.11
N THR A 401 -2.39 -19.81 -4.99
CA THR A 401 -3.09 -19.91 -3.71
C THR A 401 -3.59 -18.53 -3.24
N LEU A 402 -2.73 -17.50 -3.25
CA LEU A 402 -3.12 -16.16 -2.81
C LEU A 402 -4.22 -15.54 -3.67
N ASN A 403 -4.17 -15.73 -4.99
CA ASN A 403 -5.08 -15.04 -5.90
C ASN A 403 -6.41 -15.76 -6.10
N TYR A 404 -6.43 -17.10 -6.00
CA TYR A 404 -7.56 -17.90 -6.48
C TYR A 404 -8.08 -18.95 -5.49
N ASP A 405 -7.40 -19.21 -4.37
CA ASP A 405 -7.82 -20.26 -3.43
C ASP A 405 -8.59 -19.70 -2.24
N SER A 406 -9.90 -19.55 -2.43
CA SER A 406 -10.80 -19.05 -1.37
C SER A 406 -10.95 -20.03 -0.21
N THR A 407 -11.02 -21.33 -0.50
CA THR A 407 -11.15 -22.38 0.53
C THR A 407 -9.95 -22.39 1.46
N TRP A 408 -8.75 -22.28 0.92
CA TRP A 408 -7.54 -22.17 1.73
C TRP A 408 -7.61 -20.95 2.67
N MET A 409 -7.94 -19.77 2.13
CA MET A 409 -7.98 -18.53 2.90
C MET A 409 -8.97 -18.60 4.08
N ILE A 410 -10.20 -19.05 3.80
CA ILE A 410 -11.23 -19.20 4.84
C ILE A 410 -10.83 -20.23 5.89
N ASN A 411 -10.24 -21.36 5.48
CA ASN A 411 -9.78 -22.37 6.43
C ASN A 411 -8.65 -21.84 7.33
N GLN A 412 -7.74 -21.04 6.79
CA GLN A 412 -6.66 -20.43 7.60
C GLN A 412 -7.20 -19.41 8.61
N LEU A 413 -8.20 -18.60 8.22
CA LEU A 413 -8.87 -17.66 9.12
C LEU A 413 -9.69 -18.40 10.21
N LYS A 414 -10.49 -19.40 9.83
CA LYS A 414 -11.30 -20.19 10.79
C LYS A 414 -10.45 -21.01 11.76
N SER A 415 -9.27 -21.47 11.33
CA SER A 415 -8.34 -22.20 12.20
C SER A 415 -7.47 -21.29 13.09
N GLY A 416 -7.61 -19.96 12.98
CA GLY A 416 -6.82 -18.99 13.74
C GLY A 416 -5.34 -18.93 13.34
N ASN A 417 -4.96 -19.56 12.22
CA ASN A 417 -3.60 -19.49 11.69
C ASN A 417 -3.33 -18.13 11.03
N LEU A 418 -4.38 -17.49 10.53
CA LEU A 418 -4.37 -16.13 10.03
C LEU A 418 -5.40 -15.30 10.80
N VAL A 419 -5.06 -14.04 11.06
CA VAL A 419 -5.93 -13.07 11.74
C VAL A 419 -6.22 -11.93 10.78
N LEU A 420 -7.49 -11.52 10.71
CA LEU A 420 -7.95 -10.44 9.85
C LEU A 420 -7.93 -9.11 10.61
N SER A 421 -7.56 -8.05 9.91
CA SER A 421 -7.63 -6.68 10.39
C SER A 421 -8.01 -5.74 9.24
N TYR A 422 -8.59 -4.59 9.56
CA TYR A 422 -8.86 -3.53 8.59
C TYR A 422 -8.26 -2.20 9.06
N TYR A 423 -7.91 -1.34 8.12
CA TYR A 423 -7.40 -0.01 8.41
C TYR A 423 -8.53 0.92 8.87
N SER A 424 -8.46 1.37 10.12
CA SER A 424 -9.35 2.38 10.67
C SER A 424 -8.77 3.77 10.41
N THR A 425 -9.52 4.61 9.70
CA THR A 425 -9.16 6.02 9.49
C THR A 425 -9.24 6.84 10.78
N ALA A 426 -10.11 6.45 11.72
CA ALA A 426 -10.25 7.09 13.02
C ALA A 426 -9.04 6.81 13.92
N GLU A 427 -8.63 5.53 14.01
CA GLU A 427 -7.50 5.10 14.85
C GLU A 427 -6.14 5.24 14.13
N LYS A 428 -6.15 5.58 12.82
CA LYS A 428 -4.97 5.65 11.95
C LYS A 428 -4.10 4.37 12.03
N GLY A 429 -4.75 3.22 12.04
CA GLY A 429 -4.09 1.94 12.24
C GLY A 429 -4.98 0.75 11.93
N PHE A 430 -4.37 -0.45 11.88
CA PHE A 430 -5.10 -1.69 11.64
C PHE A 430 -5.71 -2.23 12.93
N ILE A 431 -7.03 -2.42 12.92
CA ILE A 431 -7.79 -3.00 14.02
C ILE A 431 -8.32 -4.38 13.63
N GLY A 432 -8.30 -5.30 14.61
CA GLY A 432 -8.69 -6.70 14.39
C GLY A 432 -10.19 -6.83 14.08
N THR A 433 -10.50 -7.78 13.19
CA THR A 433 -11.89 -8.15 12.85
C THR A 433 -11.97 -9.64 12.56
N THR A 434 -13.17 -10.18 12.40
CA THR A 434 -13.41 -11.58 12.07
C THR A 434 -14.27 -11.70 10.81
N LEU A 435 -14.46 -12.92 10.31
CA LEU A 435 -15.35 -13.18 9.17
C LEU A 435 -16.82 -12.88 9.51
N ASP A 436 -17.19 -12.99 10.79
CA ASP A 436 -18.57 -12.89 11.25
C ASP A 436 -18.90 -11.50 11.81
N ASP A 437 -17.89 -10.77 12.33
CA ASP A 437 -18.07 -9.42 12.89
C ASP A 437 -17.96 -8.29 11.84
N ASP A 438 -17.38 -8.56 10.65
CA ASP A 438 -17.18 -7.51 9.65
C ASP A 438 -18.41 -7.28 8.75
N GLU A 439 -18.95 -6.06 8.78
CA GLU A 439 -20.13 -5.66 7.99
C GLU A 439 -19.98 -5.80 6.46
N SER A 440 -18.75 -5.83 5.95
CA SER A 440 -18.47 -5.96 4.52
C SER A 440 -18.23 -7.40 4.08
N ILE A 441 -18.26 -8.35 5.02
CA ILE A 441 -18.15 -9.78 4.77
C ILE A 441 -19.52 -10.42 5.01
N THR A 442 -19.96 -11.23 4.05
CA THR A 442 -21.25 -11.92 4.14
C THR A 442 -21.08 -13.40 3.86
N GLU A 443 -21.75 -14.22 4.66
CA GLU A 443 -21.91 -15.65 4.37
C GLU A 443 -23.16 -15.84 3.51
N LYS A 444 -22.99 -16.49 2.35
CA LYS A 444 -24.07 -16.78 1.40
C LYS A 444 -23.99 -18.21 0.90
N GLU A 445 -25.12 -18.74 0.45
CA GLU A 445 -25.17 -20.04 -0.23
C GLU A 445 -24.22 -20.09 -1.43
N ASP A 446 -23.45 -21.17 -1.55
CA ASP A 446 -22.57 -21.39 -2.69
C ASP A 446 -23.36 -21.88 -3.91
N LYS A 447 -24.03 -20.94 -4.60
CA LYS A 447 -24.85 -21.23 -5.79
C LYS A 447 -24.11 -22.02 -6.87
N SER A 448 -22.79 -21.85 -6.99
CA SER A 448 -21.99 -22.63 -7.95
C SER A 448 -21.83 -24.08 -7.52
N ALA A 449 -21.58 -24.34 -6.24
CA ALA A 449 -21.52 -25.69 -5.71
C ALA A 449 -22.89 -26.37 -5.79
N ILE A 450 -23.97 -25.64 -5.48
CA ILE A 450 -25.35 -26.11 -5.60
C ILE A 450 -25.65 -26.50 -7.04
N ALA A 451 -25.39 -25.63 -8.03
CA ALA A 451 -25.65 -25.93 -9.43
C ALA A 451 -24.86 -27.14 -9.94
N LYS A 452 -23.60 -27.28 -9.50
CA LYS A 452 -22.78 -28.45 -9.85
C LYS A 452 -23.33 -29.74 -9.22
N ALA A 453 -23.72 -29.68 -7.95
CA ALA A 453 -24.31 -30.81 -7.25
C ALA A 453 -25.68 -31.18 -7.83
N GLU A 454 -26.49 -30.21 -8.25
CA GLU A 454 -27.76 -30.43 -8.95
C GLU A 454 -27.52 -31.17 -10.27
N GLN A 455 -26.55 -30.73 -11.08
CA GLN A 455 -26.19 -31.39 -12.32
C GLN A 455 -25.69 -32.84 -12.10
N GLU A 456 -24.80 -33.04 -11.12
CA GLU A 456 -24.30 -34.37 -10.75
C GLU A 456 -25.42 -35.28 -10.24
N TYR A 457 -26.32 -34.74 -9.40
CA TYR A 457 -27.50 -35.43 -8.89
C TYR A 457 -28.41 -35.87 -10.03
N THR A 458 -28.81 -34.97 -10.93
CA THR A 458 -29.67 -35.29 -12.08
C THR A 458 -29.04 -36.37 -12.95
N THR A 459 -27.77 -36.21 -13.31
CA THR A 459 -27.05 -37.17 -14.16
C THR A 459 -26.95 -38.55 -13.51
N ALA A 460 -26.65 -38.59 -12.20
CA ALA A 460 -26.52 -39.85 -11.47
C ALA A 460 -27.88 -40.53 -11.26
N MET A 461 -28.94 -39.76 -11.01
CA MET A 461 -30.29 -40.27 -10.84
C MET A 461 -30.85 -40.82 -12.15
N ASP A 462 -30.64 -40.15 -13.29
CA ASP A 462 -31.01 -40.67 -14.62
C ASP A 462 -30.36 -42.02 -14.90
N LYS A 463 -29.08 -42.18 -14.52
CA LYS A 463 -28.35 -43.43 -14.67
C LYS A 463 -28.93 -44.52 -13.76
N ILE A 464 -29.24 -44.19 -12.50
CA ILE A 464 -29.86 -45.13 -11.56
C ILE A 464 -31.23 -45.57 -12.08
N GLU A 465 -32.07 -44.64 -12.53
CA GLU A 465 -33.40 -44.95 -13.06
C GLU A 465 -33.32 -45.84 -14.31
N SER A 466 -32.33 -45.59 -15.19
CA SER A 466 -32.07 -46.45 -16.34
C SER A 466 -31.66 -47.87 -15.93
N GLN A 467 -30.77 -48.00 -14.94
CA GLN A 467 -30.34 -49.30 -14.42
C GLN A 467 -31.47 -50.03 -13.68
N ASP A 468 -32.30 -49.31 -12.92
CA ASP A 468 -33.46 -49.85 -12.22
C ASP A 468 -34.47 -50.43 -13.20
N LYS A 469 -34.78 -49.69 -14.28
CA LYS A 469 -35.62 -50.17 -15.39
C LYS A 469 -35.04 -51.43 -16.05
N GLN A 470 -33.71 -51.51 -16.22
CA GLN A 470 -33.06 -52.71 -16.76
C GLN A 470 -33.21 -53.92 -15.83
N PHE A 471 -33.03 -53.73 -14.52
CA PHE A 471 -33.22 -54.79 -13.54
C PHE A 471 -34.68 -55.23 -13.44
N ASP A 472 -35.65 -54.31 -13.55
CA ASP A 472 -37.07 -54.66 -13.60
C ASP A 472 -37.43 -55.48 -14.84
N MET A 473 -36.89 -55.12 -16.02
CA MET A 473 -37.06 -55.93 -17.22
C MET A 473 -36.43 -57.33 -17.05
N GLN A 474 -35.26 -57.43 -16.41
CA GLN A 474 -34.61 -58.70 -16.14
C GLN A 474 -35.40 -59.56 -15.16
N LEU A 475 -35.90 -58.99 -14.07
CA LEU A 475 -36.74 -59.68 -13.09
C LEU A 475 -38.03 -60.20 -13.74
N ASN A 476 -38.74 -59.35 -14.49
CA ASN A 476 -39.96 -59.75 -15.21
C ASN A 476 -39.69 -60.90 -16.19
N LYS A 477 -38.56 -60.86 -16.92
CA LYS A 477 -38.16 -61.95 -17.81
C LYS A 477 -37.88 -63.23 -17.03
N LEU A 478 -37.08 -63.15 -15.97
CA LEU A 478 -36.73 -64.31 -15.14
C LEU A 478 -37.98 -64.91 -14.49
N GLU A 479 -38.93 -64.09 -14.03
CA GLU A 479 -40.21 -64.55 -13.45
C GLU A 479 -41.10 -65.22 -14.48
N SER A 480 -41.15 -64.70 -15.72
CA SER A 480 -41.84 -65.36 -16.83
C SER A 480 -41.22 -66.71 -17.18
N GLU A 481 -39.89 -66.82 -17.17
CA GLU A 481 -39.17 -68.07 -17.39
C GLU A 481 -39.39 -69.05 -16.25
N HIS A 482 -39.37 -68.58 -15.00
CA HIS A 482 -39.66 -69.38 -13.80
C HIS A 482 -41.06 -69.98 -13.89
N THR A 483 -42.08 -69.15 -14.19
CA THR A 483 -43.48 -69.59 -14.34
C THR A 483 -43.64 -70.64 -15.45
N ALA A 484 -42.96 -70.45 -16.59
CA ALA A 484 -42.96 -71.41 -17.68
C ALA A 484 -42.30 -72.75 -17.27
N MET A 485 -41.15 -72.69 -16.59
CA MET A 485 -40.45 -73.86 -16.08
C MET A 485 -41.24 -74.58 -14.98
N GLN A 486 -41.92 -73.85 -14.10
CA GLN A 486 -42.80 -74.40 -13.07
C GLN A 486 -43.98 -75.15 -13.71
N THR A 487 -44.57 -74.58 -14.76
CA THR A 487 -45.63 -75.24 -15.51
C THR A 487 -45.13 -76.52 -16.17
N GLU A 488 -43.93 -76.51 -16.78
CA GLU A 488 -43.31 -77.71 -17.35
C GLU A 488 -43.00 -78.77 -16.28
N TYR A 489 -42.48 -78.34 -15.13
CA TYR A 489 -42.21 -79.18 -13.98
C TYR A 489 -43.49 -79.88 -13.48
N ASP A 490 -44.58 -79.14 -13.26
CA ASP A 490 -45.85 -79.67 -12.77
C ASP A 490 -46.47 -80.66 -13.76
N GLN A 491 -46.34 -80.41 -15.07
CA GLN A 491 -46.78 -81.32 -16.11
C GLN A 491 -45.97 -82.63 -16.10
N LEU A 492 -44.64 -82.54 -16.00
CA LEU A 492 -43.78 -83.71 -15.93
C LEU A 492 -43.97 -84.51 -14.64
N ALA A 493 -44.11 -83.83 -13.50
CA ALA A 493 -44.42 -84.45 -12.23
C ALA A 493 -45.74 -85.24 -12.29
N LYS A 494 -46.80 -84.65 -12.86
CA LYS A 494 -48.08 -85.35 -13.09
C LYS A 494 -47.93 -86.58 -13.99
N VAL A 495 -47.15 -86.49 -15.06
CA VAL A 495 -46.89 -87.63 -15.97
C VAL A 495 -46.12 -88.74 -15.26
N ILE A 496 -45.10 -88.39 -14.47
CA ILE A 496 -44.34 -89.35 -13.67
C ILE A 496 -45.25 -90.02 -12.64
N SER A 497 -46.04 -89.27 -11.88
CA SER A 497 -46.99 -89.82 -10.89
C SER A 497 -47.98 -90.80 -11.54
N LYS A 498 -48.59 -90.43 -12.67
CA LYS A 498 -49.50 -91.33 -13.42
C LYS A 498 -48.80 -92.61 -13.90
N ASN A 499 -47.55 -92.51 -14.35
CA ASN A 499 -46.78 -93.69 -14.79
C ASN A 499 -46.39 -94.59 -13.62
N VAL A 500 -46.07 -94.01 -12.46
CA VAL A 500 -45.80 -94.75 -11.21
C VAL A 500 -47.06 -95.45 -10.72
N GLU A 501 -48.21 -94.76 -10.66
CA GLU A 501 -49.51 -95.36 -10.31
C GLU A 501 -49.89 -96.51 -11.24
N LYS A 502 -49.73 -96.33 -12.55
CA LYS A 502 -49.99 -97.38 -13.54
C LYS A 502 -49.07 -98.58 -13.35
N SER A 503 -47.79 -98.34 -13.09
CA SER A 503 -46.83 -99.42 -12.81
C SER A 503 -47.19 -100.14 -11.51
N PHE A 504 -47.53 -99.42 -10.45
CA PHE A 504 -47.92 -99.96 -9.15
C PHE A 504 -49.21 -100.79 -9.23
N ASN A 505 -50.22 -100.33 -9.96
CA ASN A 505 -51.46 -101.06 -10.19
C ASN A 505 -51.25 -102.34 -11.03
N ILE A 506 -50.24 -102.37 -11.91
CA ILE A 506 -49.86 -103.58 -12.67
C ILE A 506 -49.14 -104.60 -11.79
N PHE A 507 -48.46 -104.18 -10.71
CA PHE A 507 -47.77 -105.07 -9.78
C PHE A 507 -48.66 -105.57 -8.63
N ASN A 508 -49.81 -104.94 -8.37
CA ASN A 508 -50.79 -105.34 -7.34
C ASN A 508 -52.01 -106.11 -7.91
N ALA A 509 -52.03 -106.39 -9.21
CA ALA A 509 -52.97 -107.30 -9.88
C ALA A 509 -52.23 -108.57 -10.29
#